data_AF-A0A1Q4X411-F1
#
_entry.id   AF-A0A1Q4X411-F1
#
_cell.length_a   1.000
_cell.length_b   1.000
_cell.length_c   1.000
_cell.angle_alpha   90.00
_cell.angle_beta   90.00
_cell.angle_gamma   90.00
#
_symmetry.space_group_name_H-M   'P 1'
#
loop_
_entity.id
_entity.type
_entity.pdbx_description
1 polymer ?
#
loop_
_entity_poly.entity_id
_entity_poly.type
_entity_poly.pdbx_seq_one_letter_code
_entity_poly.pdbx_strand_id
1 'polypeptide(L)'
;MFFFVVAGAVLIFLLGDHLRLMLLVVVCVIAGFVWQYARQRLAKQKRDRSRARRDPAHVIAEFRGRYVTADMLDRVSNALLGRTQRAVDIVLGSSLHRQGLLLDEVRNRVVLADVEWSLAQSLLQQAGIRHRIDSTPTPGERSRQAAERARAVLAEDVAEIEARIQTLEAYADKVRAAELEEQDQRAAAEFEAIANRTAEAQAAHPQQNEALSSLVQAQNLALQVEAFSPRVEAEDGT
;
A
#
# COMPACT_ATOMS: atom_id res chain seq x y z
N MET A 1 11.43 -69.63 -77.46
CA MET A 1 11.36 -68.15 -77.50
C MET A 1 10.37 -67.52 -76.50
N PHE A 2 9.42 -68.26 -75.91
CA PHE A 2 8.43 -67.70 -74.97
C PHE A 2 8.90 -67.56 -73.50
N PHE A 3 9.90 -68.32 -73.05
CA PHE A 3 10.33 -68.33 -71.63
C PHE A 3 11.09 -67.06 -71.19
N PHE A 4 11.81 -66.40 -72.11
CA PHE A 4 12.59 -65.19 -71.81
C PHE A 4 11.72 -63.93 -71.64
N VAL A 5 10.54 -63.88 -72.27
CA VAL A 5 9.62 -62.73 -72.18
C VAL A 5 8.88 -62.73 -70.83
N VAL A 6 8.54 -63.91 -70.31
CA VAL A 6 7.87 -64.04 -69.00
C VAL A 6 8.85 -63.78 -67.85
N ALA A 7 10.09 -64.23 -67.94
CA ALA A 7 11.13 -63.95 -66.95
C ALA A 7 11.49 -62.45 -66.89
N GLY A 8 11.54 -61.77 -68.04
CA GLY A 8 11.75 -60.32 -68.11
C GLY A 8 10.59 -59.52 -67.53
N ALA A 9 9.34 -59.95 -67.76
CA ALA A 9 8.15 -59.27 -67.23
C ALA A 9 8.05 -59.41 -65.70
N VAL A 10 8.39 -60.56 -65.12
CA VAL A 10 8.40 -60.78 -63.66
C VAL A 10 9.52 -59.99 -62.99
N LEU A 11 10.70 -59.88 -63.62
CA LEU A 11 11.82 -59.08 -63.10
C LEU A 11 11.52 -57.56 -63.14
N ILE A 12 10.84 -57.07 -64.19
CA ILE A 12 10.41 -55.67 -64.31
C ILE A 12 9.27 -55.35 -63.33
N PHE A 13 8.38 -56.31 -63.07
CA PHE A 13 7.29 -56.14 -62.09
C PHE A 13 7.82 -56.15 -60.65
N LEU A 14 8.80 -57.00 -60.32
CA LEU A 14 9.49 -57.00 -59.03
C LEU A 14 10.37 -55.74 -58.84
N LEU A 15 11.12 -55.30 -59.86
CA LEU A 15 11.87 -54.03 -59.80
C LEU A 15 10.96 -52.80 -59.70
N GLY A 16 9.80 -52.84 -60.37
CA GLY A 16 8.81 -51.75 -60.37
C GLY A 16 8.16 -51.53 -59.00
N ASP A 17 7.98 -52.60 -58.23
CA ASP A 17 7.38 -52.52 -56.89
C ASP A 17 8.37 -52.01 -55.83
N HIS A 18 9.65 -52.38 -55.94
CA HIS A 18 10.72 -51.86 -55.08
C HIS A 18 10.96 -50.36 -55.26
N LEU A 19 10.83 -49.83 -56.50
CA LEU A 19 10.96 -48.40 -56.76
C LEU A 19 9.80 -47.61 -56.12
N ARG A 20 8.58 -48.15 -56.16
CA ARG A 20 7.40 -47.55 -55.50
C ARG A 20 7.53 -47.57 -53.99
N LEU A 21 7.99 -48.69 -53.42
CA LEU A 21 8.28 -48.81 -51.98
C LEU A 21 9.38 -47.83 -51.52
N MET A 22 10.48 -47.71 -52.28
CA MET A 22 11.55 -46.75 -52.01
C MET A 22 11.04 -45.30 -52.02
N LEU A 23 10.22 -44.93 -53.01
CA LEU A 23 9.66 -43.59 -53.12
C LEU A 23 8.70 -43.29 -51.97
N LEU A 24 7.87 -44.26 -51.56
CA LEU A 24 6.97 -44.13 -50.42
C LEU A 24 7.74 -43.93 -49.10
N VAL A 25 8.81 -44.71 -48.88
CA VAL A 25 9.68 -44.55 -47.70
C VAL A 25 10.31 -43.15 -47.68
N VAL A 26 10.85 -42.68 -48.81
CA VAL A 26 11.44 -41.35 -48.91
C VAL A 26 10.42 -40.25 -48.62
N VAL A 27 9.20 -40.35 -49.16
CA VAL A 27 8.11 -39.40 -48.88
C VAL A 27 7.73 -39.41 -47.40
N CYS A 28 7.64 -40.58 -46.76
CA CYS A 28 7.35 -40.69 -45.33
C CYS A 28 8.46 -40.07 -44.46
N VAL A 29 9.72 -40.27 -44.83
CA VAL A 29 10.86 -39.66 -44.12
C VAL A 29 10.82 -38.13 -44.27
N ILE A 30 10.60 -37.61 -45.48
CA ILE A 30 10.49 -36.16 -45.72
C ILE A 30 9.29 -35.58 -44.95
N ALA A 31 8.13 -36.23 -45.00
CA ALA A 31 6.94 -35.80 -44.26
C ALA A 31 7.19 -35.79 -42.74
N GLY A 32 7.89 -36.80 -42.21
CA GLY A 32 8.31 -36.86 -40.80
C GLY A 32 9.25 -35.72 -40.42
N PHE A 33 10.23 -35.40 -41.26
CA PHE A 33 11.13 -34.26 -41.06
C PHE A 33 10.39 -32.92 -41.11
N VAL A 34 9.49 -32.73 -42.07
CA VAL A 34 8.66 -31.51 -42.18
C VAL A 34 7.75 -31.37 -40.97
N TRP A 35 7.12 -32.47 -40.52
CA TRP A 35 6.29 -32.49 -39.32
C TRP A 35 7.12 -32.15 -38.08
N GLN A 36 8.29 -32.76 -37.91
CA GLN A 36 9.18 -32.52 -36.78
C GLN A 36 9.67 -31.06 -36.76
N TYR A 37 10.06 -30.51 -37.92
CA TYR A 37 10.46 -29.13 -38.06
C TYR A 37 9.32 -28.16 -37.75
N ALA A 38 8.11 -28.42 -38.28
CA ALA A 38 6.91 -27.63 -37.97
C ALA A 38 6.56 -27.69 -36.47
N ARG A 39 6.63 -28.88 -35.86
CA ARG A 39 6.39 -29.08 -34.42
C ARG A 39 7.40 -28.33 -33.56
N GLN A 40 8.68 -28.34 -33.93
CA GLN A 40 9.72 -27.56 -33.25
C GLN A 40 9.49 -26.05 -33.37
N ARG A 41 9.11 -25.56 -34.56
CA ARG A 41 8.81 -24.14 -34.80
C ARG A 41 7.61 -23.66 -33.97
N LEU A 42 6.54 -24.45 -33.92
CA LEU A 42 5.35 -24.17 -33.11
C LEU A 42 5.65 -24.22 -31.61
N ALA A 43 6.48 -25.15 -31.15
CA ALA A 43 6.90 -25.23 -29.76
C ALA A 43 7.77 -24.03 -29.34
N LYS A 44 8.66 -23.56 -30.22
CA LYS A 44 9.47 -22.35 -29.99
C LYS A 44 8.60 -21.10 -29.92
N GLN A 45 7.64 -20.96 -30.85
CA GLN A 45 6.69 -19.84 -30.86
C GLN A 45 5.79 -19.80 -29.60
N LYS A 46 5.36 -20.96 -29.07
CA LYS A 46 4.63 -21.03 -27.79
C LYS A 46 5.50 -20.62 -26.61
N ARG A 47 6.78 -21.04 -26.58
CA ARG A 47 7.73 -20.64 -25.52
C ARG A 47 8.03 -19.15 -25.55
N ASP A 48 8.21 -18.57 -26.73
CA ASP A 48 8.49 -17.13 -26.88
C ASP A 48 7.27 -16.27 -26.49
N ARG A 49 6.05 -16.67 -26.87
CA ARG A 49 4.82 -16.02 -26.39
C ARG A 49 4.65 -16.11 -24.87
N SER A 50 5.04 -17.24 -24.27
CA SER A 50 4.95 -17.43 -22.82
C SER A 50 6.02 -16.65 -22.06
N ARG A 51 7.20 -16.44 -22.65
CA ARG A 51 8.25 -15.56 -22.12
C ARG A 51 7.89 -14.09 -22.25
N ALA A 52 7.33 -13.66 -23.38
CA ALA A 52 6.84 -12.29 -23.57
C ALA A 52 5.70 -11.94 -22.59
N ARG A 53 4.81 -12.90 -22.29
CA ARG A 53 3.79 -12.74 -21.23
C ARG A 53 4.34 -12.72 -19.81
N ARG A 54 5.57 -13.21 -19.59
CA ARG A 54 6.27 -13.18 -18.29
C ARG A 54 7.26 -12.03 -18.18
N ASP A 55 7.42 -11.22 -19.21
CA ASP A 55 8.22 -10.01 -19.14
C ASP A 55 7.49 -9.00 -18.25
N PRO A 56 8.04 -8.65 -17.07
CA PRO A 56 7.42 -7.67 -16.17
C PRO A 56 7.14 -6.35 -16.90
N ALA A 57 7.98 -5.98 -17.86
CA ALA A 57 7.80 -4.76 -18.65
C ALA A 57 6.53 -4.78 -19.52
N HIS A 58 6.11 -5.96 -20.00
CA HIS A 58 4.88 -6.09 -20.78
C HIS A 58 3.63 -5.98 -19.90
N VAL A 59 3.65 -6.58 -18.71
CA VAL A 59 2.58 -6.44 -17.72
C VAL A 59 2.47 -4.98 -17.26
N ILE A 60 3.59 -4.36 -16.90
CA ILE A 60 3.68 -2.94 -16.54
C ILE A 60 3.15 -2.05 -17.69
N ALA A 61 3.48 -2.37 -18.95
CA ALA A 61 2.97 -1.65 -20.11
C ALA A 61 1.45 -1.76 -20.28
N GLU A 62 0.84 -2.90 -19.95
CA GLU A 62 -0.61 -3.14 -19.99
C GLU A 62 -1.38 -2.32 -18.94
N PHE A 63 -0.71 -1.89 -17.88
CA PHE A 63 -1.26 -1.00 -16.85
C PHE A 63 -0.86 0.47 -17.02
N ARG A 64 -0.22 0.88 -18.13
CA ARG A 64 0.12 2.30 -18.34
C ARG A 64 -1.10 3.20 -18.15
N GLY A 65 -0.90 4.28 -17.41
CA GLY A 65 -1.96 5.22 -17.07
C GLY A 65 -2.83 4.81 -15.88
N ARG A 66 -2.56 3.64 -15.24
CA ARG A 66 -3.23 3.19 -14.00
C ARG A 66 -2.31 3.22 -12.78
N TYR A 67 -1.08 3.66 -12.95
CA TYR A 67 -0.12 3.88 -11.87
C TYR A 67 0.83 5.02 -12.25
N VAL A 68 1.39 5.66 -11.24
CA VAL A 68 2.49 6.64 -11.38
C VAL A 68 3.61 6.17 -10.47
N THR A 69 4.81 6.00 -11.01
CA THR A 69 6.00 5.62 -10.26
C THR A 69 7.00 6.75 -10.23
N ALA A 70 7.88 6.74 -9.22
CA ALA A 70 8.86 7.80 -8.99
C ALA A 70 9.80 8.07 -10.18
N ASP A 71 10.10 7.05 -10.98
CA ASP A 71 10.92 7.10 -12.19
C ASP A 71 10.22 7.75 -13.39
N MET A 72 8.88 7.83 -13.37
CA MET A 72 8.10 8.53 -14.39
C MET A 72 8.07 10.05 -14.18
N LEU A 73 8.45 10.50 -12.99
CA LEU A 73 8.42 11.91 -12.60
C LEU A 73 9.84 12.48 -12.61
N ASP A 74 9.95 13.76 -12.98
CA ASP A 74 11.17 14.49 -12.68
C ASP A 74 11.24 14.85 -11.18
N ARG A 75 12.39 15.37 -10.75
CA ARG A 75 12.65 15.66 -9.34
C ARG A 75 11.63 16.61 -8.72
N VAL A 76 11.16 17.60 -9.48
CA VAL A 76 10.20 18.60 -8.98
C VAL A 76 8.84 17.96 -8.79
N SER A 77 8.34 17.27 -9.82
CA SER A 77 7.06 16.56 -9.75
C SER A 77 7.06 15.47 -8.67
N ASN A 78 8.18 14.79 -8.47
CA ASN A 78 8.33 13.77 -7.42
C ASN A 78 8.23 14.39 -6.01
N ALA A 79 8.90 15.53 -5.77
CA ALA A 79 8.82 16.23 -4.49
C ALA A 79 7.39 16.71 -4.18
N LEU A 80 6.66 17.20 -5.18
CA LEU A 80 5.27 17.61 -5.04
C LEU A 80 4.35 16.41 -4.75
N LEU A 81 4.50 15.29 -5.46
CA LEU A 81 3.72 14.08 -5.16
C LEU A 81 3.98 13.58 -3.74
N GLY A 82 5.24 13.60 -3.29
CA GLY A 82 5.57 13.22 -1.92
C GLY A 82 4.94 14.13 -0.86
N ARG A 83 4.75 15.43 -1.15
CA ARG A 83 4.00 16.35 -0.28
C ARG A 83 2.52 15.98 -0.22
N THR A 84 1.90 15.74 -1.37
CA THR A 84 0.51 15.28 -1.48
C THR A 84 0.28 14.00 -0.66
N GLN A 85 1.12 12.99 -0.86
CA GLN A 85 1.05 11.71 -0.16
C GLN A 85 1.12 11.88 1.35
N ARG A 86 2.09 12.66 1.85
CA ARG A 86 2.20 12.94 3.29
C ARG A 86 0.93 13.62 3.83
N ALA A 87 0.39 14.60 3.12
CA ALA A 87 -0.81 15.30 3.56
C ALA A 87 -2.03 14.36 3.63
N VAL A 88 -2.20 13.47 2.64
CA VAL A 88 -3.24 12.42 2.67
C VAL A 88 -3.02 11.47 3.85
N ASP A 89 -1.78 10.99 4.05
CA ASP A 89 -1.42 10.09 5.14
C ASP A 89 -1.67 10.70 6.52
N ILE A 90 -1.41 12.00 6.69
CA ILE A 90 -1.70 12.72 7.94
C ILE A 90 -3.21 12.70 8.23
N VAL A 91 -4.05 12.97 7.22
CA VAL A 91 -5.50 13.00 7.41
C VAL A 91 -6.03 11.59 7.71
N LEU A 92 -5.73 10.62 6.84
CA LEU A 92 -6.23 9.25 6.97
C LEU A 92 -5.61 8.50 8.16
N GLY A 93 -4.41 8.90 8.56
CA GLY A 93 -3.68 8.37 9.72
C GLY A 93 -4.06 9.03 11.04
N SER A 94 -4.92 10.05 11.05
CA SER A 94 -5.37 10.68 12.29
C SER A 94 -6.30 9.77 13.11
N SER A 95 -6.24 9.87 14.42
CA SER A 95 -7.16 9.21 15.35
C SER A 95 -8.60 9.70 15.16
N LEU A 96 -8.79 10.97 14.80
CA LEU A 96 -10.10 11.54 14.46
C LEU A 96 -10.72 10.86 13.24
N HIS A 97 -9.92 10.54 12.21
CA HIS A 97 -10.39 9.76 11.06
C HIS A 97 -10.76 8.33 11.43
N ARG A 98 -10.00 7.67 12.33
CA ARG A 98 -10.28 6.29 12.77
C ARG A 98 -11.49 6.15 13.70
N GLN A 99 -11.90 7.25 14.32
CA GLN A 99 -13.02 7.31 15.28
C GLN A 99 -14.31 7.82 14.62
N GLY A 100 -14.31 8.09 13.31
CA GLY A 100 -15.47 8.60 12.58
C GLY A 100 -15.81 10.06 12.89
N LEU A 101 -14.90 10.79 13.53
CA LEU A 101 -15.12 12.17 13.97
C LEU A 101 -14.87 13.18 12.83
N LEU A 102 -14.06 12.81 11.84
CA LEU A 102 -14.00 13.52 10.56
C LEU A 102 -15.16 13.04 9.69
N LEU A 103 -16.06 13.95 9.27
CA LEU A 103 -17.21 13.70 8.39
C LEU A 103 -17.01 12.51 7.46
N ASP A 104 -17.81 11.44 7.62
CA ASP A 104 -17.84 10.21 6.80
C ASP A 104 -16.45 9.64 6.40
N GLU A 105 -15.95 8.68 7.19
CA GLU A 105 -14.66 8.02 6.96
C GLU A 105 -14.50 7.44 5.56
N VAL A 106 -15.55 6.79 5.03
CA VAL A 106 -15.50 6.12 3.73
C VAL A 106 -15.40 7.17 2.63
N ARG A 107 -16.21 8.23 2.74
CA ARG A 107 -16.16 9.34 1.78
C ARG A 107 -14.81 10.03 1.79
N ASN A 108 -14.23 10.30 2.95
CA ASN A 108 -12.91 10.94 3.03
C ASN A 108 -11.82 10.09 2.38
N ARG A 109 -11.83 8.76 2.60
CA ARG A 109 -10.85 7.87 1.96
C ARG A 109 -10.97 7.89 0.44
N VAL A 110 -12.18 7.79 -0.09
CA VAL A 110 -12.42 7.78 -1.54
C VAL A 110 -12.04 9.12 -2.16
N VAL A 111 -12.47 10.24 -1.56
CA VAL A 111 -12.19 11.58 -2.07
C VAL A 111 -10.69 11.88 -2.03
N LEU A 112 -10.00 11.57 -0.93
CA LEU A 112 -8.57 11.84 -0.83
C LEU A 112 -7.74 10.96 -1.78
N ALA A 113 -8.14 9.70 -1.99
CA ALA A 113 -7.51 8.85 -2.98
C ALA A 113 -7.71 9.38 -4.42
N ASP A 114 -8.90 9.90 -4.74
CA ASP A 114 -9.19 10.51 -6.03
C ASP A 114 -8.38 11.80 -6.25
N VAL A 115 -8.27 12.65 -5.21
CA VAL A 115 -7.45 13.87 -5.24
C VAL A 115 -5.97 13.54 -5.41
N GLU A 116 -5.44 12.57 -4.64
CA GLU A 116 -4.05 12.12 -4.77
C GLU A 116 -3.77 11.61 -6.18
N TRP A 117 -4.65 10.78 -6.72
CA TRP A 117 -4.53 10.23 -8.06
C TRP A 117 -4.58 11.31 -9.14
N SER A 118 -5.54 12.25 -9.04
CA SER A 118 -5.64 13.37 -9.97
C SER A 118 -4.38 14.23 -9.97
N LEU A 119 -3.82 14.52 -8.78
CA LEU A 119 -2.58 15.29 -8.67
C LEU A 119 -1.39 14.51 -9.25
N ALA A 120 -1.29 13.20 -8.99
CA ALA A 120 -0.25 12.36 -9.57
C ALA A 120 -0.29 12.36 -11.11
N GLN A 121 -1.48 12.31 -11.70
CA GLN A 121 -1.66 12.38 -13.15
C GLN A 121 -1.26 13.75 -13.71
N SER A 122 -1.66 14.85 -13.08
CA SER A 122 -1.25 16.20 -13.49
C SER A 122 0.27 16.38 -13.41
N LEU A 123 0.91 15.92 -12.32
CA LEU A 123 2.36 15.99 -12.14
C LEU A 123 3.12 15.16 -13.17
N LEU A 124 2.59 13.99 -13.55
CA LEU A 124 3.13 13.16 -14.62
C LEU A 124 3.03 13.86 -15.99
N GLN A 125 1.89 14.48 -16.28
CA GLN A 125 1.70 15.25 -17.49
C GLN A 125 2.68 16.43 -17.56
N GLN A 126 2.85 17.17 -16.48
CA GLN A 126 3.80 18.29 -16.39
C GLN A 126 5.24 17.84 -16.60
N ALA A 127 5.66 16.73 -15.99
CA ALA A 127 6.98 16.14 -16.19
C ALA A 127 7.21 15.76 -17.66
N GLY A 128 6.20 15.14 -18.30
CA GLY A 128 6.24 14.81 -19.72
C GLY A 128 6.32 16.04 -20.62
N ILE A 129 5.57 17.10 -20.33
CA ILE A 129 5.63 18.37 -21.08
C ILE A 129 7.02 19.01 -20.91
N ARG A 130 7.54 19.07 -19.69
CA ARG A 130 8.88 19.62 -19.40
C ARG A 130 9.95 18.88 -20.18
N HIS A 131 9.94 17.55 -20.12
CA HIS A 131 10.86 16.71 -20.89
C HIS A 131 10.76 17.00 -22.39
N ARG A 132 9.56 17.11 -22.95
CA ARG A 132 9.35 17.43 -24.36
C ARG A 132 9.87 18.81 -24.74
N ILE A 133 9.66 19.83 -23.91
CA ILE A 133 10.19 21.19 -24.14
C ILE A 133 11.71 21.12 -24.19
N ASP A 134 12.34 20.46 -23.23
CA ASP A 134 13.80 20.41 -23.09
C ASP A 134 14.48 19.51 -24.13
N SER A 135 13.79 18.47 -24.61
CA SER A 135 14.28 17.58 -25.67
C SER A 135 14.08 18.13 -27.08
N THR A 136 13.24 19.15 -27.26
CA THR A 136 12.93 19.69 -28.60
C THR A 136 14.01 20.67 -29.04
N PRO A 137 14.68 20.44 -30.18
CA PRO A 137 15.69 21.37 -30.68
C PRO A 137 15.11 22.77 -30.97
N THR A 138 15.85 23.81 -30.60
CA THR A 138 15.46 25.21 -30.81
C THR A 138 16.48 25.93 -31.73
N PRO A 139 16.55 25.58 -33.03
CA PRO A 139 17.62 26.02 -33.93
C PRO A 139 17.60 27.52 -34.25
N GLY A 140 16.49 28.22 -34.01
CA GLY A 140 16.35 29.64 -34.33
C GLY A 140 15.47 30.42 -33.38
N GLU A 141 15.39 31.72 -33.62
CA GLU A 141 14.71 32.68 -32.71
C GLU A 141 13.23 32.37 -32.51
N ARG A 142 12.49 32.05 -33.60
CA ARG A 142 11.07 31.67 -33.49
C ARG A 142 10.86 30.45 -32.60
N SER A 143 11.71 29.43 -32.71
CA SER A 143 11.62 28.22 -31.87
C SER A 143 11.98 28.50 -30.41
N ARG A 144 12.93 29.40 -30.14
CA ARG A 144 13.25 29.83 -28.77
C ARG A 144 12.08 30.56 -28.11
N GLN A 145 11.50 31.55 -28.79
CA GLN A 145 10.34 32.27 -28.28
C GLN A 145 9.12 31.35 -28.07
N ALA A 146 8.90 30.37 -28.96
CA ALA A 146 7.85 29.38 -28.77
C ALA A 146 8.10 28.49 -27.54
N ALA A 147 9.34 28.05 -27.32
CA ALA A 147 9.72 27.27 -26.14
C ALA A 147 9.56 28.08 -24.84
N GLU A 148 9.92 29.37 -24.84
CA GLU A 148 9.72 30.27 -23.68
C GLU A 148 8.24 30.44 -23.33
N ARG A 149 7.38 30.66 -24.34
CA ARG A 149 5.92 30.70 -24.11
C ARG A 149 5.39 29.38 -23.55
N ALA A 150 5.86 28.25 -24.08
CA ALA A 150 5.47 26.93 -23.57
C ALA A 150 5.91 26.73 -22.10
N ARG A 151 7.11 27.20 -21.73
CA ARG A 151 7.58 27.18 -20.34
C ARG A 151 6.76 28.08 -19.43
N ALA A 152 6.37 29.27 -19.91
CA ALA A 152 5.55 30.19 -19.13
C ALA A 152 4.16 29.59 -18.82
N VAL A 153 3.51 28.99 -19.82
CA VAL A 153 2.22 28.29 -19.62
C VAL A 153 2.37 27.10 -18.67
N LEU A 154 3.44 26.30 -18.82
CA LEU A 154 3.70 25.20 -17.89
C LEU A 154 3.95 25.69 -16.46
N ALA A 155 4.61 26.83 -16.28
CA ALA A 155 4.87 27.38 -14.95
C ALA A 155 3.57 27.83 -14.25
N GLU A 156 2.61 28.38 -14.99
CA GLU A 156 1.28 28.72 -14.47
C GLU A 156 0.51 27.47 -14.01
N ASP A 157 0.50 26.43 -14.83
CA ASP A 157 -0.12 25.13 -14.49
C ASP A 157 0.54 24.48 -13.26
N VAL A 158 1.87 24.55 -13.15
CA VAL A 158 2.59 24.08 -11.95
C VAL A 158 2.19 24.88 -10.71
N ALA A 159 2.07 26.20 -10.81
CA ALA A 159 1.66 27.05 -9.69
C ALA A 159 0.24 26.73 -9.21
N GLU A 160 -0.68 26.44 -10.14
CA GLU A 160 -2.04 26.02 -9.79
C GLU A 160 -2.04 24.69 -9.03
N ILE A 161 -1.29 23.70 -9.51
CA ILE A 161 -1.18 22.40 -8.84
C ILE A 161 -0.54 22.55 -7.47
N GLU A 162 0.50 23.38 -7.34
CA GLU A 162 1.10 23.68 -6.04
C GLU A 162 0.10 24.34 -5.06
N ALA A 163 -0.74 25.27 -5.51
CA ALA A 163 -1.78 25.88 -4.69
C ALA A 163 -2.83 24.85 -4.19
N ARG A 164 -3.18 23.89 -5.04
CA ARG A 164 -4.07 22.77 -4.64
C ARG A 164 -3.39 21.88 -3.58
N ILE A 165 -2.11 21.58 -3.75
CA ILE A 165 -1.32 20.83 -2.76
C ILE A 165 -1.25 21.59 -1.43
N GLN A 166 -1.00 22.89 -1.45
CA GLN A 166 -0.98 23.73 -0.25
C GLN A 166 -2.34 23.74 0.47
N THR A 167 -3.45 23.70 -0.28
CA THR A 167 -4.79 23.59 0.30
C THR A 167 -4.97 22.26 1.04
N LEU A 168 -4.50 21.16 0.45
CA LEU A 168 -4.52 19.84 1.07
C LEU A 168 -3.62 19.78 2.32
N GLU A 169 -2.42 20.37 2.25
CA GLU A 169 -1.51 20.49 3.39
C GLU A 169 -2.15 21.29 4.54
N ALA A 170 -2.78 22.43 4.23
CA ALA A 170 -3.48 23.23 5.23
C ALA A 170 -4.65 22.48 5.87
N TYR A 171 -5.33 21.61 5.12
CA TYR A 171 -6.34 20.72 5.69
C TYR A 171 -5.73 19.68 6.62
N ALA A 172 -4.63 19.04 6.21
CA ALA A 172 -3.89 18.09 7.05
C ALA A 172 -3.39 18.73 8.36
N ASP A 173 -2.93 19.98 8.31
CA ASP A 173 -2.50 20.73 9.49
C ASP A 173 -3.66 21.02 10.44
N LYS A 174 -4.84 21.36 9.91
CA LYS A 174 -6.06 21.53 10.73
C LYS A 174 -6.46 20.23 11.42
N VAL A 175 -6.38 19.10 10.72
CA VAL A 175 -6.67 17.78 11.31
C VAL A 175 -5.68 17.47 12.43
N ARG A 176 -4.38 17.74 12.23
CA ARG A 176 -3.36 17.55 13.27
C ARG A 176 -3.60 18.45 14.49
N ALA A 177 -3.95 19.72 14.27
CA ALA A 177 -4.25 20.64 15.35
C ALA A 177 -5.48 20.18 16.16
N ALA A 178 -6.53 19.73 15.47
CA ALA A 178 -7.72 19.18 16.12
C ALA A 178 -7.42 17.90 16.92
N GLU A 179 -6.53 17.04 16.41
CA GLU A 179 -6.11 15.84 17.13
C GLU A 179 -5.32 16.19 18.40
N LEU A 180 -4.46 17.21 18.35
CA LEU A 180 -3.71 17.67 19.52
C LEU A 180 -4.64 18.25 20.59
N GLU A 181 -5.63 19.05 20.18
CA GLU A 181 -6.66 19.60 21.05
C GLU A 181 -7.49 18.50 21.73
N GLU A 182 -7.87 17.46 20.97
CA GLU A 182 -8.61 16.31 21.50
C GLU A 182 -7.80 15.54 22.54
N GLN A 183 -6.49 15.36 22.30
CA GLN A 183 -5.58 14.73 23.25
C GLN A 183 -5.41 15.56 24.51
N ASP A 184 -5.29 16.89 24.38
CA ASP A 184 -5.17 17.80 25.52
C ASP A 184 -6.43 17.78 26.40
N GLN A 185 -7.62 17.82 25.77
CA GLN A 185 -8.90 17.72 26.48
C GLN A 185 -9.04 16.39 27.24
N ARG A 186 -8.62 15.27 26.62
CA ARG A 186 -8.61 13.96 27.30
C ARG A 186 -7.66 13.96 28.50
N ALA A 187 -6.46 14.50 28.34
CA ALA A 187 -5.48 14.57 29.42
C ALA A 187 -5.97 15.46 30.58
N ALA A 188 -6.55 16.61 30.27
CA ALA A 188 -7.13 17.52 31.25
C ALA A 188 -8.24 16.85 32.06
N ALA A 189 -9.16 16.15 31.38
CA ALA A 189 -10.23 15.41 32.05
C ALA A 189 -9.71 14.29 32.97
N GLU A 190 -8.62 13.60 32.58
CA GLU A 190 -7.97 12.60 33.41
C GLU A 190 -7.34 13.22 34.67
N PHE A 191 -6.63 14.34 34.53
CA PHE A 191 -6.04 15.04 35.67
C PHE A 191 -7.11 15.60 36.62
N GLU A 192 -8.22 16.11 36.11
CA GLU A 192 -9.34 16.56 36.93
C GLU A 192 -9.95 15.38 37.73
N ALA A 193 -10.11 14.21 37.09
CA ALA A 193 -10.57 13.01 37.78
C ALA A 193 -9.59 12.56 38.89
N ILE A 194 -8.28 12.65 38.67
CA ILE A 194 -7.26 12.35 39.68
C ILE A 194 -7.33 13.35 40.84
N ALA A 195 -7.44 14.64 40.53
CA ALA A 195 -7.54 15.70 41.53
C ALA A 195 -8.76 15.51 42.44
N ASN A 196 -9.92 15.20 41.85
CA ASN A 196 -11.16 14.95 42.58
C ASN A 196 -11.03 13.74 43.52
N ARG A 197 -10.52 12.59 43.04
CA ARG A 197 -10.29 11.41 43.90
C ARG A 197 -9.32 11.70 45.04
N THR A 198 -8.29 12.50 44.78
CA THR A 198 -7.30 12.87 45.80
C THR A 198 -7.92 13.78 46.86
N ALA A 199 -8.75 14.73 46.44
CA ALA A 199 -9.49 15.61 47.33
C ALA A 199 -10.47 14.83 48.21
N GLU A 200 -11.20 13.86 47.65
CA GLU A 200 -12.09 12.95 48.39
C GLU A 200 -11.32 12.13 49.43
N ALA A 201 -10.19 11.53 49.04
CA ALA A 201 -9.35 10.76 49.96
C ALA A 201 -8.83 11.64 51.10
N GLN A 202 -8.38 12.85 50.80
CA GLN A 202 -7.87 13.79 51.80
C GLN A 202 -8.97 14.30 52.74
N ALA A 203 -10.20 14.48 52.24
CA ALA A 203 -11.36 14.82 53.06
C ALA A 203 -11.77 13.69 54.02
N ALA A 204 -11.44 12.42 53.70
CA ALA A 204 -11.69 11.28 54.58
C ALA A 204 -10.65 11.12 55.70
N HIS A 205 -9.46 11.71 55.58
CA HIS A 205 -8.38 11.57 56.58
C HIS A 205 -8.78 12.00 58.01
N PRO A 206 -9.50 13.12 58.25
CA PRO A 206 -9.90 13.50 59.60
C PRO A 206 -10.78 12.45 60.28
N GLN A 207 -11.76 11.91 59.55
CA GLN A 207 -12.65 10.86 60.06
C GLN A 207 -11.89 9.56 60.35
N GLN A 208 -10.96 9.19 59.47
CA GLN A 208 -10.10 8.02 59.67
C GLN A 208 -9.17 8.19 60.88
N ASN A 209 -8.61 9.39 61.09
CA ASN A 209 -7.77 9.70 62.24
C ASN A 209 -8.57 9.69 63.55
N GLU A 210 -9.80 10.20 63.54
CA GLU A 210 -10.70 10.14 64.70
C GLU A 210 -11.10 8.69 65.02
N ALA A 211 -11.46 7.90 64.01
CA ALA A 211 -11.73 6.48 64.15
C ALA A 211 -10.52 5.73 64.74
N LEU A 212 -9.31 5.98 64.23
CA LEU A 212 -8.07 5.43 64.79
C LEU A 212 -7.87 5.83 66.26
N SER A 213 -8.09 7.10 66.59
CA SER A 213 -7.94 7.61 67.96
C SER A 213 -8.93 6.93 68.93
N SER A 214 -10.20 6.80 68.55
CA SER A 214 -11.22 6.11 69.35
C SER A 214 -10.91 4.63 69.57
N LEU A 215 -10.34 3.96 68.56
CA LEU A 215 -9.98 2.54 68.63
C LEU A 215 -8.83 2.30 69.61
N VAL A 216 -7.82 3.17 69.59
CA VAL A 216 -6.71 3.19 70.57
C VAL A 216 -7.25 3.45 71.98
N GLN A 217 -8.19 4.40 72.12
CA GLN A 217 -8.78 4.71 73.41
C GLN A 217 -9.58 3.54 73.99
N ALA A 218 -10.38 2.85 73.17
CA ALA A 218 -11.14 1.66 73.58
C ALA A 218 -10.21 0.51 74.00
N GLN A 219 -9.12 0.28 73.27
CA GLN A 219 -8.12 -0.73 73.63
C GLN A 219 -7.46 -0.44 74.99
N ASN A 220 -7.05 0.81 75.23
CA ASN A 220 -6.48 1.22 76.51
C ASN A 220 -7.46 1.02 77.67
N LEU A 221 -8.74 1.29 77.44
CA LEU A 221 -9.79 1.07 78.43
C LEU A 221 -9.96 -0.43 78.75
N ALA A 222 -9.96 -1.28 77.73
CA ALA A 222 -10.06 -2.73 77.90
C ALA A 222 -8.88 -3.30 78.71
N LEU A 223 -7.64 -2.87 78.41
CA LEU A 223 -6.45 -3.25 79.17
C LEU A 223 -6.52 -2.81 80.64
N GLN A 224 -7.08 -1.63 80.92
CA GLN A 224 -7.31 -1.18 82.30
C GLN A 224 -8.33 -2.06 83.02
N VAL A 225 -9.45 -2.40 82.37
CA VAL A 225 -10.48 -3.28 82.96
C VAL A 225 -9.94 -4.68 83.24
N GLU A 226 -9.08 -5.22 82.37
CA GLU A 226 -8.40 -6.50 82.60
C GLU A 226 -7.43 -6.42 83.79
N ALA A 227 -6.67 -5.33 83.92
CA ALA A 227 -5.78 -5.10 85.07
C ALA A 227 -6.53 -4.90 86.39
N PHE A 228 -7.76 -4.37 86.35
CA PHE A 228 -8.62 -4.16 87.51
C PHE A 228 -9.63 -5.30 87.75
N SER A 229 -9.66 -6.33 86.89
CA SER A 229 -10.49 -7.52 87.13
C SER A 229 -9.74 -8.46 88.09
N PRO A 230 -10.18 -8.59 89.35
CA PRO A 230 -9.63 -9.61 90.24
C PRO A 230 -9.93 -10.97 89.64
N ARG A 231 -8.95 -11.88 89.71
CA ARG A 231 -9.08 -13.30 89.39
C ARG A 231 -10.13 -13.94 90.33
N VAL A 232 -11.40 -13.80 89.98
CA VAL A 232 -12.58 -14.44 90.60
C VAL A 232 -13.04 -15.44 89.54
N GLU A 233 -12.96 -16.76 89.65
CA GLU A 233 -12.68 -17.71 90.72
C GLU A 233 -12.14 -18.97 90.04
N ALA A 234 -11.27 -19.70 90.73
CA ALA A 234 -11.18 -21.15 90.59
C ALA A 234 -11.16 -21.74 92.00
N GLU A 235 -12.25 -21.51 92.74
CA GLU A 235 -12.65 -22.33 93.89
C GLU A 235 -14.15 -22.58 93.78
N ASP A 236 -14.54 -23.58 92.98
CA ASP A 236 -15.59 -24.48 93.42
C ASP A 236 -15.42 -25.84 92.73
N GLY A 237 -15.32 -26.89 93.53
CA GLY A 237 -15.06 -28.25 93.05
C GLY A 237 -14.32 -29.14 94.03
N THR A 238 -14.95 -29.39 95.20
CA THR A 238 -14.91 -30.60 96.06
C THR A 238 -13.58 -31.29 96.35
#